data_AF-A0A142GRZ7-F1
#
_entry.id   AF-A0A142GRZ7-F1
#
_cell.length_a   1.000
_cell.length_b   1.000
_cell.length_c   1.000
_cell.angle_alpha   90.00
_cell.angle_beta   90.00
_cell.angle_gamma   90.00
#
_symmetry.space_group_name_H-M   'P 1'
#
loop_
_entity.id
_entity.type
_entity.pdbx_description
1 polymer ?
#
loop_
_entity_poly.entity_id
_entity_poly.type
_entity_poly.pdbx_seq_one_letter_code
_entity_poly.pdbx_strand_id
1 'polypeptide(L)' 'MPGHMGDRRATVQGLRVMEVDTEHNTLLIQGAVPGHPNTILAINRSQKRAFKSLDEKKAFVVRKVNPMKQSKAQAKGK' A
#
# COMPACT_ATOMS: atom_id res chain seq x y z
N MET A 1 31.67 -10.04 20.82
CA MET A 1 31.48 -11.26 21.63
C MET A 1 30.19 -11.94 21.22
N PRO A 2 30.13 -13.28 21.18
CA PRO A 2 28.88 -14.02 20.99
C PRO A 2 27.93 -13.81 22.17
N GLY A 3 26.62 -13.84 21.92
CA GLY A 3 25.59 -13.62 22.94
C GLY A 3 24.19 -14.05 22.47
N HIS A 4 23.21 -14.00 23.38
CA HIS A 4 21.83 -14.41 23.10
C HIS A 4 21.13 -13.46 22.12
N MET A 5 20.55 -14.02 21.05
CA MET A 5 19.81 -13.31 20.01
C MET A 5 18.35 -13.76 20.01
N GLY A 6 17.43 -12.82 19.84
CA GLY A 6 15.99 -13.08 19.90
C GLY A 6 15.42 -12.97 21.32
N ASP A 7 14.23 -13.53 21.50
CA ASP A 7 13.39 -13.43 22.72
C ASP A 7 13.26 -12.00 23.26
N ARG A 8 12.98 -11.06 22.36
CA ARG A 8 12.80 -9.65 22.69
C ARG A 8 11.58 -9.12 21.94
N ARG A 9 10.87 -8.17 22.56
CA ARG A 9 9.76 -7.48 21.88
C ARG A 9 10.31 -6.68 20.71
N ALA A 10 9.76 -6.94 19.53
CA ALA A 10 10.02 -6.16 18.33
C ALA A 10 8.71 -5.54 17.83
N THR A 11 8.78 -4.38 17.20
CA THR A 11 7.60 -3.70 16.63
C THR A 11 7.84 -3.40 15.17
N VAL A 12 6.95 -3.91 14.32
CA VAL A 12 6.91 -3.60 12.89
C VAL A 12 5.80 -2.56 12.68
N GLN A 13 6.14 -1.41 12.12
CA GLN A 13 5.23 -0.28 11.96
C GLN A 13 4.94 0.00 10.49
N GLY A 14 3.77 0.55 10.20
CA GLY A 14 3.34 0.79 8.83
C GLY A 14 3.02 -0.51 8.09
N LEU A 15 2.39 -1.48 8.78
CA LEU A 15 1.76 -2.60 8.11
C LEU A 15 0.36 -2.18 7.65
N ARG A 16 -0.05 -2.64 6.46
CA ARG A 16 -1.34 -2.30 5.88
C ARG A 16 -2.34 -3.40 6.16
N VAL A 17 -3.52 -3.04 6.65
CA VAL A 17 -4.68 -3.95 6.72
C VAL A 17 -5.32 -3.98 5.34
N MET A 18 -5.40 -5.17 4.74
CA MET A 18 -5.98 -5.40 3.41
C MET A 18 -7.46 -5.73 3.53
N GLU A 19 -7.82 -6.57 4.49
CA GLU A 19 -9.18 -7.05 4.68
C GLU A 19 -9.44 -7.29 6.17
N VAL A 20 -10.69 -7.10 6.56
CA VAL A 20 -11.20 -7.37 7.91
C VAL A 20 -12.40 -8.29 7.75
N ASP A 21 -12.25 -9.52 8.21
CA ASP A 21 -13.33 -10.50 8.24
C ASP A 21 -13.91 -10.55 9.65
N THR A 22 -15.12 -9.99 9.79
CA THR A 22 -15.85 -9.93 11.06
C THR A 22 -16.54 -11.25 11.42
N GLU A 23 -16.76 -12.15 10.45
CA GLU A 23 -17.39 -13.44 10.70
C GLU A 23 -16.41 -14.39 11.39
N HIS A 24 -15.16 -14.41 10.92
CA HIS A 24 -14.10 -15.22 11.50
C HIS A 24 -13.22 -14.47 12.51
N ASN A 25 -13.45 -13.18 12.72
CA ASN A 25 -12.61 -12.28 13.53
C ASN A 25 -11.13 -12.31 13.10
N THR A 26 -10.90 -12.34 11.78
CA THR A 26 -9.54 -12.40 11.22
C THR A 26 -9.18 -11.11 10.49
N LEU A 27 -7.87 -10.82 10.46
CA LEU A 27 -7.32 -9.63 9.82
C LEU A 27 -6.27 -10.07 8.79
N LEU A 28 -6.45 -9.66 7.53
CA LEU A 28 -5.43 -9.85 6.50
C LEU A 28 -4.47 -8.66 6.50
N ILE A 29 -3.21 -8.91 6.84
CA ILE A 29 -2.18 -7.87 6.95
C ILE A 29 -1.14 -8.07 5.85
N GLN A 30 -0.79 -6.99 5.15
CA GLN A 30 0.31 -6.99 4.21
C GLN A 30 1.65 -6.84 4.93
N GLY A 31 2.47 -7.89 4.88
CA GLY A 31 3.85 -7.90 5.40
C GLY A 31 4.09 -9.00 6.42
N ALA A 32 5.26 -8.94 7.07
CA ALA A 32 5.68 -9.89 8.10
C ALA A 32 5.46 -9.34 9.51
N VAL A 33 5.23 -10.25 10.45
CA VAL A 33 4.94 -9.97 11.86
C VAL A 33 5.97 -10.73 12.71
N PRO A 34 6.44 -10.17 13.84
CA PRO A 34 7.46 -10.82 14.66
C PRO A 34 6.91 -12.08 15.37
N GLY A 35 7.76 -13.10 15.45
CA GLY A 35 7.47 -14.35 16.14
C GLY A 35 6.98 -15.47 15.23
N HIS A 36 6.65 -16.61 15.83
CA HIS A 36 6.14 -17.80 15.14
C HIS A 36 4.60 -17.77 15.07
N PRO A 37 3.96 -18.61 14.22
CA PRO A 37 2.51 -18.75 14.19
C PRO A 37 1.94 -19.10 15.58
N ASN A 38 0.74 -18.60 15.90
CA ASN A 38 0.06 -18.74 17.20
C ASN A 38 0.69 -17.98 18.38
N THR A 39 1.68 -17.11 18.15
CA THR A 39 2.15 -16.18 19.19
C THR A 39 1.15 -15.05 19.43
N ILE A 40 1.19 -14.44 20.62
CA ILE A 40 0.34 -13.31 20.98
C ILE A 40 0.98 -12.01 20.48
N LEU A 41 0.16 -11.17 19.85
CA LEU A 41 0.59 -9.90 19.28
C LEU A 41 -0.21 -8.74 19.87
N ALA A 42 0.44 -7.60 20.03
CA ALA A 42 -0.23 -6.34 20.37
C ALA A 42 -0.37 -5.48 19.10
N ILE A 43 -1.61 -5.26 18.66
CA ILE A 43 -1.92 -4.46 17.48
C ILE A 43 -2.31 -3.06 17.94
N ASN A 44 -1.53 -2.06 17.51
CA ASN A 44 -1.75 -0.65 17.83
C ASN A 44 -1.81 0.18 16.55
N ARG A 45 -2.44 1.36 16.63
CA ARG A 45 -2.47 2.32 15.52
C ARG A 45 -1.05 2.80 15.21
N SER A 46 -0.66 2.74 13.94
CA SER A 46 0.68 3.15 13.50
C SER A 46 0.91 4.65 13.74
N GLN A 47 2.08 4.98 14.30
CA GLN A 47 2.55 6.36 14.46
C GLN A 47 3.18 6.92 13.17
N LYS A 48 3.51 6.06 12.20
CA LYS A 48 4.04 6.46 10.89
C LYS A 48 2.91 6.94 9.96
N ARG A 49 3.30 7.63 8.88
CA ARG A 49 2.39 8.11 7.82
C ARG A 49 1.42 7.01 7.38
N ALA A 50 0.14 7.38 7.26
CA ALA A 50 -0.90 6.50 6.77
C ALA A 50 -0.70 6.20 5.28
N PHE A 51 -1.09 4.98 4.87
CA PHE A 51 -1.15 4.61 3.47
C PHE A 51 -2.28 5.34 2.76
N LYS A 52 -2.11 5.58 1.45
CA LYS A 52 -3.19 6.03 0.57
C LYS A 52 -4.20 4.90 0.36
N SER A 53 -5.47 5.23 0.13
CA SER A 53 -6.51 4.22 -0.13
C SER A 53 -6.22 3.48 -1.44
N LEU A 54 -6.61 2.19 -1.52
CA LEU A 54 -6.47 1.41 -2.76
C LEU A 54 -7.49 1.85 -3.82
N ASP A 55 -8.61 2.45 -3.40
CA ASP A 55 -9.69 2.91 -4.27
C ASP A 55 -9.38 4.22 -5.01
N GLU A 56 -8.25 4.87 -4.69
CA GLU A 56 -7.73 5.98 -5.48
C GLU A 56 -7.33 5.49 -6.87
N LYS A 57 -8.32 5.46 -7.79
CA LYS A 57 -8.04 5.48 -9.23
C LYS A 57 -7.26 6.75 -9.48
N LYS A 58 -5.94 6.64 -9.61
CA LYS A 58 -5.14 7.71 -10.20
C LYS A 58 -5.77 7.99 -11.55
N ALA A 59 -6.43 9.13 -11.68
CA ALA A 59 -6.79 9.67 -12.98
C ALA A 59 -5.46 9.86 -13.70
N PHE A 60 -5.05 8.86 -14.48
CA PHE A 60 -4.06 9.08 -15.52
C PHE A 60 -4.71 10.13 -16.40
N VAL A 61 -4.32 11.39 -16.19
CA VAL A 61 -4.52 12.42 -17.19
C VAL A 61 -3.69 11.94 -18.37
N VAL A 62 -4.31 11.17 -19.24
CA VAL A 62 -3.87 10.99 -20.61
C VAL A 62 -3.95 12.40 -21.17
N ARG A 63 -2.86 13.16 -21.01
CA ARG A 63 -2.67 14.41 -21.73
C ARG A 63 -2.80 14.01 -23.18
N LYS A 64 -3.97 14.27 -23.78
CA LYS A 64 -4.11 14.25 -25.23
C LYS A 64 -3.04 15.21 -25.73
N VAL A 65 -2.02 14.63 -26.35
CA VAL A 65 -0.95 15.36 -27.02
C VAL A 65 -1.63 16.31 -27.99
N ASN A 66 -1.54 17.60 -27.67
CA ASN A 66 -1.97 18.79 -28.39
C ASN A 66 -2.95 18.61 -29.58
N PRO A 67 -4.21 19.06 -29.45
CA PRO A 67 -5.16 19.12 -30.58
C PRO A 67 -4.73 20.05 -31.74
N MET A 68 -3.65 20.82 -31.58
CA MET A 68 -3.13 21.73 -32.61
C MET A 68 -2.29 21.05 -33.72
N LYS A 69 -1.86 19.79 -33.55
CA LYS A 69 -1.06 19.08 -34.58
C LYS A 69 -1.93 18.43 -35.67
N GLN A 70 -3.20 18.12 -35.36
CA GLN A 70 -4.17 17.56 -36.31
C GLN A 70 -4.81 18.63 -37.21
N SER A 71 -5.05 19.83 -36.68
CA SER A 71 -5.65 20.94 -37.44
C SER A 71 -4.74 21.51 -38.54
N LYS A 72 -3.41 21.43 -38.40
CA LYS A 72 -2.47 21.81 -39.47
C LYS A 72 -2.33 20.75 -40.58
N ALA A 73 -2.67 19.50 -40.32
CA ALA A 73 -2.66 18.45 -41.35
C ALA A 73 -3.89 18.51 -42.26
N GLN A 74 -5.06 18.90 -41.71
CA GLN A 74 -6.30 19.04 -42.50
C GLN A 74 -6.32 20.31 -43.37
N ALA A 75 -5.56 21.35 -43.02
CA ALA A 75 -5.53 22.62 -43.78
C ALA A 75 -4.63 22.59 -45.03
N LYS A 76 -3.90 21.49 -45.29
CA LYS A 76 -2.94 21.39 -46.42
C LYS A 76 -3.40 20.46 -47.55
N GLY A 77 -4.70 20.16 -47.61
CA GLY A 77 -5.33 19.40 -48.70
C GLY A 77 -6.48 20.19 -49.33
N LYS A 78 -6.13 21.19 -50.14
CA LYS A 78 -6.92 21.69 -51.27
C LYS A 78 -5.97 21.87 -52.44
#